data_AF-A0A965QRM5-F1
#
_entry.id   AF-A0A965QRM5-F1
#
_cell.length_a   1.000
_cell.length_b   1.000
_cell.length_c   1.000
_cell.angle_alpha   90.00
_cell.angle_beta   90.00
_cell.angle_gamma   90.00
#
_symmetry.space_group_name_H-M   'P 1'
#
loop_
_entity.id
_entity.type
_entity.pdbx_description
1 polymer ?
#
loop_
_entity_poly.entity_id
_entity_poly.type
_entity_poly.pdbx_seq_one_letter_code
_entity_poly.pdbx_strand_id
1 'polypeptide(L)'
;MPHHPTILIAVFLGLVVPGVLAPWAMPLVRTAVVQWSLERADALQGRGDLGAAVTALGRAIRWCREPDLLGELLCRRARLRVEDRDAAGARADIERAIAVVPTATAPLRLRALLHVVANEPDAALADAQAALALAGREDPDALNFRAYVRALVRRDLPAALDDIDAALAGSGASTPAFLDTRGFILHLLDRHQEAIDQLNLAIDETQTSRRRLMSLAGRVDTDHLAFALRSIDQDLAVMLHHRGLACRAIGLERQARQDFESAERMGYDATRGIF
;
A
#
# COMPACT_ATOMS: atom_id res chain seq x y z
N MET A 1 49.68 4.12 -49.71
CA MET A 1 48.44 4.10 -48.90
C MET A 1 48.85 4.07 -47.43
N PRO A 2 48.82 5.19 -46.70
CA PRO A 2 49.13 5.19 -45.28
C PRO A 2 47.87 4.78 -44.51
N HIS A 3 47.89 3.61 -43.89
CA HIS A 3 46.88 3.22 -42.92
C HIS A 3 47.06 4.09 -41.67
N HIS A 4 46.00 4.79 -41.24
CA HIS A 4 45.98 5.67 -40.07
C HIS A 4 45.78 4.85 -38.77
N PRO A 5 46.83 4.53 -38.00
CA PRO A 5 46.69 3.81 -36.72
C PRO A 5 45.88 4.62 -35.67
N THR A 6 45.85 5.94 -35.81
CA THR A 6 45.10 6.86 -34.95
C THR A 6 43.59 6.70 -35.07
N ILE A 7 43.08 6.40 -36.27
CA ILE A 7 41.64 6.16 -36.49
C ILE A 7 41.23 4.82 -35.85
N LEU A 8 42.08 3.79 -35.94
CA LEU A 8 41.81 2.49 -35.32
C LEU A 8 41.79 2.58 -33.79
N ILE A 9 42.73 3.33 -33.19
CA ILE A 9 42.81 3.55 -31.74
C ILE A 9 41.62 4.40 -31.23
N ALA A 10 41.21 5.43 -31.99
CA ALA A 10 40.05 6.24 -31.65
C ALA A 10 38.72 5.46 -31.74
N VAL A 11 38.58 4.57 -32.73
CA VAL A 11 37.43 3.64 -32.82
C VAL A 11 37.48 2.60 -31.69
N PHE A 12 38.67 2.09 -31.33
CA PHE A 12 38.82 1.17 -30.21
C PHE A 12 38.47 1.84 -28.86
N LEU A 13 38.92 3.07 -28.61
CA LEU A 13 38.54 3.85 -27.42
C LEU A 13 37.07 4.31 -27.43
N GLY A 14 36.49 4.60 -28.59
CA GLY A 14 35.11 5.10 -28.72
C GLY A 14 34.03 4.02 -28.72
N LEU A 15 34.35 2.77 -29.09
CA LEU A 15 33.40 1.66 -29.20
C LEU A 15 33.74 0.47 -28.30
N VAL A 16 35.03 0.10 -28.20
CA VAL A 16 35.45 -1.09 -27.43
C VAL A 16 35.51 -0.79 -25.95
N VAL A 17 36.01 0.38 -25.54
CA VAL A 17 36.05 0.76 -24.12
C VAL A 17 34.64 0.90 -23.51
N PRO A 18 33.66 1.57 -24.15
CA PRO A 18 32.27 1.53 -23.70
C PRO A 18 31.67 0.13 -23.74
N GLY A 19 31.95 -0.67 -24.77
CA GLY A 19 31.45 -2.05 -24.87
C GLY A 19 31.99 -2.99 -23.79
N VAL A 20 33.22 -2.76 -23.32
CA VAL A 20 33.87 -3.55 -22.26
C VAL A 20 33.51 -3.03 -20.87
N LEU A 21 33.40 -1.72 -20.66
CA LEU A 21 33.05 -1.12 -19.37
C LEU A 21 31.55 -1.13 -19.09
N ALA A 22 30.69 -1.03 -20.12
CA ALA A 22 29.25 -0.96 -19.93
C ALA A 22 28.68 -2.20 -19.21
N PRO A 23 29.06 -3.46 -19.49
CA PRO A 23 28.57 -4.60 -18.73
C PRO A 23 28.87 -4.53 -17.22
N TRP A 24 29.96 -3.87 -16.83
CA TRP A 24 30.40 -3.73 -15.43
C TRP A 24 29.80 -2.50 -14.75
N ALA A 25 29.71 -1.38 -15.46
CA ALA A 25 29.15 -0.14 -14.93
C ALA A 25 27.61 -0.12 -14.95
N MET A 26 26.98 -0.76 -15.93
CA MET A 26 25.53 -0.70 -16.12
C MET A 26 24.72 -1.27 -14.95
N PRO A 27 25.11 -2.37 -14.29
CA PRO A 27 24.46 -2.80 -13.04
C PRO A 27 24.45 -1.70 -11.98
N LEU A 28 25.59 -1.05 -11.73
CA LEU A 28 25.71 0.04 -10.76
C LEU A 28 24.83 1.23 -11.14
N VAL A 29 24.83 1.63 -12.42
CA VAL A 29 23.98 2.70 -12.92
C VAL A 29 22.50 2.35 -12.76
N ARG A 30 22.09 1.11 -13.06
CA ARG A 30 20.70 0.65 -12.86
C ARG A 30 20.30 0.77 -11.40
N THR A 31 21.10 0.24 -10.49
CA THR A 31 20.82 0.30 -9.05
C THR A 31 20.74 1.75 -8.59
N ALA A 32 21.70 2.61 -8.97
CA ALA A 32 21.69 4.02 -8.61
C ALA A 32 20.45 4.76 -9.13
N VAL A 33 20.05 4.51 -10.39
CA VAL A 33 18.84 5.13 -10.97
C VAL A 33 17.58 4.63 -10.27
N VAL A 34 17.49 3.34 -9.94
CA VAL A 34 16.35 2.78 -9.21
C VAL A 34 16.27 3.41 -7.82
N GLN A 35 17.34 3.38 -7.04
CA GLN A 35 17.37 3.94 -5.68
C GLN A 35 17.02 5.43 -5.66
N TRP A 36 17.67 6.23 -6.50
CA TRP A 36 17.36 7.66 -6.62
C TRP A 36 15.89 7.92 -7.01
N SER A 37 15.34 7.08 -7.89
CA SER A 37 13.94 7.21 -8.31
C SER A 37 12.97 6.85 -7.19
N LEU A 38 13.35 5.93 -6.29
CA LEU A 38 12.54 5.53 -5.14
C LEU A 38 12.55 6.61 -4.05
N GLU A 39 13.74 7.10 -3.68
CA GLU A 39 13.88 8.20 -2.73
C GLU A 39 13.07 9.42 -3.18
N ARG A 40 13.14 9.73 -4.49
CA ARG A 40 12.34 10.79 -5.08
C ARG A 40 10.83 10.49 -5.02
N ALA A 41 10.41 9.26 -5.31
CA ALA A 41 9.01 8.88 -5.26
C ALA A 41 8.46 9.02 -3.83
N ASP A 42 9.22 8.59 -2.82
CA ASP A 42 8.83 8.64 -1.41
C ASP A 42 8.71 10.09 -0.93
N ALA A 43 9.66 10.95 -1.28
CA ALA A 43 9.59 12.38 -0.99
C ALA A 43 8.36 13.05 -1.62
N LEU A 44 8.06 12.74 -2.89
CA LEU A 44 6.90 13.30 -3.59
C LEU A 44 5.59 12.78 -3.01
N GLN A 45 5.52 11.49 -2.69
CA GLN A 45 4.36 10.89 -2.04
C GLN A 45 4.12 11.49 -0.65
N GLY A 46 5.16 11.67 0.16
CA GLY A 46 5.07 12.33 1.48
C GLY A 46 4.56 13.77 1.40
N ARG A 47 4.85 14.47 0.29
CA ARG A 47 4.34 15.82 0.00
C ARG A 47 2.94 15.82 -0.65
N GLY A 48 2.38 14.65 -0.96
CA GLY A 48 1.08 14.51 -1.62
C GLY A 48 1.08 14.70 -3.14
N ASP A 49 2.26 14.82 -3.79
CA ASP A 49 2.39 14.94 -5.24
C ASP A 49 2.36 13.54 -5.89
N LEU A 50 1.16 12.95 -5.96
CA LEU A 50 0.96 11.58 -6.42
C LEU A 50 1.36 11.39 -7.88
N GLY A 51 1.02 12.33 -8.77
CA GLY A 51 1.36 12.27 -10.19
C GLY A 51 2.87 12.27 -10.42
N ALA A 52 3.62 13.10 -9.70
CA ALA A 52 5.08 13.10 -9.78
C ALA A 52 5.69 11.83 -9.14
N ALA A 53 5.13 11.33 -8.05
CA ALA A 53 5.55 10.07 -7.43
C ALA A 53 5.34 8.87 -8.39
N VAL A 54 4.20 8.78 -9.06
CA VAL A 54 3.91 7.78 -10.12
C VAL A 54 4.93 7.87 -11.25
N THR A 55 5.31 9.09 -11.64
CA THR A 55 6.33 9.31 -12.67
C THR A 55 7.72 8.83 -12.23
N ALA A 56 8.10 9.10 -10.97
CA ALA A 56 9.35 8.65 -10.38
C ALA A 56 9.41 7.11 -10.29
N LEU A 57 8.34 6.45 -9.83
CA LEU A 57 8.23 4.98 -9.85
C LEU A 57 8.30 4.43 -11.28
N GLY A 58 7.71 5.11 -12.25
CA GLY A 58 7.84 4.76 -13.67
C GLY A 58 9.28 4.76 -14.16
N ARG A 59 10.14 5.64 -13.64
CA ARG A 59 11.58 5.61 -13.91
C ARG A 59 12.23 4.39 -13.27
N ALA A 60 11.96 4.10 -12.00
CA ALA A 60 12.49 2.92 -11.31
C ALA A 60 12.14 1.63 -12.09
N ILE A 61 10.88 1.47 -12.48
CA ILE A 61 10.38 0.30 -13.24
C ILE A 61 11.12 0.10 -14.57
N ARG A 62 11.46 1.18 -15.30
CA ARG A 62 12.19 1.07 -16.58
C ARG A 62 13.60 0.52 -16.41
N TRP A 63 14.25 0.85 -15.30
CA TRP A 63 15.65 0.50 -15.02
C TRP A 63 15.79 -0.78 -14.20
N CYS A 64 14.74 -1.20 -13.49
CA CYS A 64 14.69 -2.46 -12.74
C CYS A 64 14.82 -3.68 -13.67
N ARG A 65 15.56 -4.69 -13.21
CA ARG A 65 15.76 -5.97 -13.90
C ARG A 65 15.50 -7.19 -13.01
N GLU A 66 15.17 -6.97 -11.75
CA GLU A 66 14.86 -8.01 -10.76
C GLU A 66 13.34 -8.24 -10.75
N PRO A 67 12.84 -9.45 -11.03
CA PRO A 67 11.41 -9.72 -11.12
C PRO A 67 10.64 -9.38 -9.83
N ASP A 68 11.16 -9.77 -8.67
CA ASP A 68 10.48 -9.55 -7.38
C ASP A 68 10.34 -8.06 -7.08
N LEU A 69 11.45 -7.31 -7.19
CA LEU A 69 11.44 -5.86 -7.05
C LEU A 69 10.53 -5.21 -8.10
N LEU A 70 10.54 -5.67 -9.34
CA LEU A 70 9.67 -5.15 -10.39
C LEU A 70 8.18 -5.34 -10.02
N GLY A 71 7.81 -6.50 -9.49
CA GLY A 71 6.46 -6.78 -8.99
C GLY A 71 6.06 -5.82 -7.86
N GLU A 72 6.96 -5.59 -6.91
CA GLU A 72 6.75 -4.63 -5.81
C GLU A 72 6.57 -3.20 -6.33
N LEU A 73 7.44 -2.74 -7.22
CA LEU A 73 7.38 -1.39 -7.79
C LEU A 73 6.08 -1.16 -8.58
N LEU A 74 5.62 -2.18 -9.32
CA LEU A 74 4.33 -2.14 -10.01
C LEU A 74 3.17 -2.02 -9.02
N CYS A 75 3.19 -2.79 -7.93
CA CYS A 75 2.17 -2.70 -6.87
C CYS A 75 2.16 -1.32 -6.19
N ARG A 76 3.35 -0.77 -5.89
CA ARG A 76 3.48 0.58 -5.31
C ARG A 76 2.90 1.63 -6.24
N ARG A 77 3.21 1.57 -7.53
CA ARG A 77 2.68 2.52 -8.52
C ARG A 77 1.18 2.34 -8.75
N ALA A 78 0.68 1.11 -8.76
CA ALA A 78 -0.74 0.83 -8.86
C ALA A 78 -1.53 1.46 -7.72
N ARG A 79 -1.05 1.31 -6.47
CA ARG A 79 -1.69 1.93 -5.29
C ARG A 79 -1.79 3.45 -5.44
N LEU A 80 -0.70 4.11 -5.82
CA LEU A 80 -0.71 5.56 -6.05
C LEU A 80 -1.64 5.97 -7.20
N ARG A 81 -1.76 5.15 -8.24
CA ARG A 81 -2.70 5.39 -9.33
C ARG A 81 -4.16 5.25 -8.90
N VAL A 82 -4.48 4.29 -8.02
CA VAL A 82 -5.83 4.22 -7.41
C VAL A 82 -6.12 5.49 -6.62
N GLU A 83 -5.17 5.93 -5.79
CA GLU A 83 -5.30 7.19 -5.05
C GLU A 83 -5.40 8.39 -5.98
N ASP A 84 -4.72 8.40 -7.13
CA ASP A 84 -4.77 9.45 -8.15
C ASP A 84 -5.95 9.31 -9.13
N ARG A 85 -6.90 8.39 -8.86
CA ARG A 85 -8.09 8.10 -9.68
C ARG A 85 -7.78 7.56 -11.10
N ASP A 86 -6.57 7.07 -11.34
CA ASP A 86 -6.16 6.34 -12.54
C ASP A 86 -6.37 4.81 -12.35
N ALA A 87 -7.64 4.40 -12.25
CA ALA A 87 -8.01 2.99 -12.07
C ALA A 87 -7.53 2.10 -13.24
N ALA A 88 -7.52 2.64 -14.46
CA ALA A 88 -7.08 1.90 -15.65
C ALA A 88 -5.57 1.64 -15.61
N GLY A 89 -4.76 2.66 -15.30
CA GLY A 89 -3.32 2.50 -15.13
C GLY A 89 -2.96 1.64 -13.92
N ALA A 90 -3.74 1.70 -12.84
CA ALA A 90 -3.58 0.81 -11.70
C ALA A 90 -3.82 -0.66 -12.09
N ARG A 91 -4.92 -0.95 -12.81
CA ARG A 91 -5.23 -2.30 -13.31
C ARG A 91 -4.09 -2.84 -14.19
N ALA A 92 -3.60 -2.03 -15.12
CA ALA A 92 -2.51 -2.44 -16.01
C ALA A 92 -1.21 -2.79 -15.25
N ASP A 93 -0.88 -2.03 -14.20
CA ASP A 93 0.27 -2.33 -13.36
C ASP A 93 0.07 -3.59 -12.53
N ILE A 94 -1.12 -3.79 -11.97
CA ILE A 94 -1.49 -4.99 -11.20
C ILE A 94 -1.40 -6.23 -12.08
N GLU A 95 -1.99 -6.23 -13.27
CA GLU A 95 -1.94 -7.36 -14.20
C GLU A 95 -0.50 -7.70 -14.58
N ARG A 96 0.32 -6.68 -14.82
CA ARG A 96 1.75 -6.87 -15.06
C ARG A 96 2.48 -7.43 -13.83
N ALA A 97 2.14 -6.99 -12.62
CA ALA A 97 2.74 -7.50 -11.40
C ALA A 97 2.41 -8.98 -11.18
N ILE A 98 1.15 -9.38 -11.41
CA ILE A 98 0.72 -10.79 -11.39
C ILE A 98 1.52 -11.62 -12.40
N ALA A 99 1.74 -11.10 -13.61
CA ALA A 99 2.50 -11.81 -14.64
C ALA A 99 3.99 -11.96 -14.31
N VAL A 100 4.59 -10.97 -13.62
CA VAL A 100 6.02 -10.99 -13.24
C VAL A 100 6.27 -11.87 -12.02
N VAL A 101 5.38 -11.81 -11.02
CA VAL A 101 5.49 -12.59 -9.78
C VAL A 101 4.15 -13.27 -9.46
N PRO A 102 3.84 -14.43 -10.07
CA PRO A 102 2.54 -15.08 -9.93
C PRO A 102 2.22 -15.58 -8.51
N THR A 103 3.24 -15.73 -7.68
CA THR A 103 3.13 -16.19 -6.29
C THR A 103 2.97 -15.04 -5.29
N ALA A 104 3.05 -13.78 -5.74
CA ALA A 104 2.88 -12.63 -4.86
C ALA A 104 1.40 -12.40 -4.54
N THR A 105 1.08 -12.18 -3.27
CA THR A 105 -0.29 -11.89 -2.80
C THR A 105 -0.66 -10.42 -2.98
N ALA A 106 0.31 -9.50 -2.94
CA ALA A 106 0.08 -8.06 -3.00
C ALA A 106 -0.69 -7.59 -4.26
N PRO A 107 -0.39 -8.07 -5.48
CA PRO A 107 -1.18 -7.72 -6.66
C PRO A 107 -2.65 -8.15 -6.56
N LEU A 108 -2.93 -9.34 -6.03
CA LEU A 108 -4.31 -9.83 -5.84
C LEU A 108 -5.05 -8.99 -4.81
N ARG A 109 -4.38 -8.61 -3.72
CA ARG A 109 -4.94 -7.70 -2.71
C ARG A 109 -5.33 -6.36 -3.34
N LEU A 110 -4.43 -5.75 -4.12
CA LEU A 110 -4.72 -4.49 -4.81
C LEU A 110 -5.86 -4.63 -5.83
N ARG A 111 -5.94 -5.76 -6.55
CA ARG A 111 -7.02 -6.02 -7.49
C ARG A 111 -8.36 -6.17 -6.80
N ALA A 112 -8.41 -6.89 -5.67
CA ALA A 112 -9.62 -6.99 -4.85
C ALA A 112 -10.12 -5.62 -4.40
N LEU A 113 -9.22 -4.76 -3.93
CA LEU A 113 -9.55 -3.38 -3.53
C LEU A 113 -10.07 -2.54 -4.70
N LEU A 114 -9.49 -2.70 -5.89
CA LEU A 114 -9.97 -2.05 -7.11
C LEU A 114 -11.39 -2.53 -7.48
N HIS A 115 -11.67 -3.82 -7.31
CA HIS A 115 -13.00 -4.39 -7.47
C HIS A 115 -14.00 -3.84 -6.43
N VAL A 116 -13.58 -3.60 -5.19
CA VAL A 116 -14.42 -2.90 -4.19
C VAL A 116 -14.79 -1.50 -4.67
N VAL A 117 -13.81 -0.70 -5.12
CA VAL A 117 -14.05 0.65 -5.66
C VAL A 117 -14.98 0.61 -6.88
N ALA A 118 -14.84 -0.41 -7.72
CA ALA A 118 -15.67 -0.63 -8.91
C ALA A 118 -17.07 -1.21 -8.60
N ASN A 119 -17.39 -1.49 -7.34
CA ASN A 119 -18.62 -2.16 -6.92
C ASN A 119 -18.81 -3.55 -7.57
N GLU A 120 -17.73 -4.33 -7.63
CA GLU A 120 -17.65 -5.68 -8.19
C GLU A 120 -17.37 -6.71 -7.07
N PRO A 121 -18.35 -7.00 -6.18
CA PRO A 121 -18.10 -7.72 -4.94
C PRO A 121 -17.63 -9.17 -5.13
N ASP A 122 -18.17 -9.88 -6.12
CA ASP A 122 -17.80 -11.28 -6.38
C ASP A 122 -16.34 -11.41 -6.82
N ALA A 123 -15.87 -10.46 -7.65
CA ALA A 123 -14.48 -10.41 -8.09
C ALA A 123 -13.54 -10.03 -6.93
N ALA A 124 -13.94 -9.08 -6.08
CA ALA A 124 -13.17 -8.72 -4.89
C ALA A 124 -12.99 -9.91 -3.93
N LEU A 125 -14.06 -10.65 -3.66
CA LEU A 125 -14.02 -11.84 -2.80
C LEU A 125 -13.20 -12.98 -3.41
N ALA A 126 -13.28 -13.18 -4.73
CA ALA A 126 -12.48 -14.18 -5.43
C ALA A 126 -10.97 -13.89 -5.31
N ASP A 127 -10.56 -12.63 -5.48
CA ASP A 127 -9.16 -12.23 -5.32
C ASP A 127 -8.68 -12.30 -3.87
N ALA A 128 -9.51 -11.94 -2.90
CA ALA A 128 -9.18 -12.10 -1.49
C ALA A 128 -9.00 -13.59 -1.12
N GLN A 129 -9.85 -14.46 -1.65
CA GLN A 129 -9.72 -15.91 -1.48
C GLN A 129 -8.45 -16.47 -2.14
N ALA A 130 -8.11 -15.98 -3.34
CA ALA A 130 -6.89 -16.37 -4.03
C ALA A 130 -5.62 -15.90 -3.28
N ALA A 131 -5.64 -14.68 -2.73
CA ALA A 131 -4.54 -14.17 -1.91
C ALA A 131 -4.30 -15.04 -0.66
N LEU A 132 -5.35 -15.46 0.04
CA LEU A 132 -5.25 -16.39 1.16
C LEU A 132 -4.74 -17.78 0.74
N ALA A 133 -5.20 -18.30 -0.40
CA ALA A 133 -4.73 -19.58 -0.90
C ALA A 133 -3.21 -19.57 -1.21
N LEU A 134 -2.68 -18.46 -1.72
CA LEU A 134 -1.25 -18.29 -1.98
C LEU A 134 -0.43 -18.08 -0.69
N ALA A 135 -0.95 -17.31 0.28
CA ALA A 135 -0.25 -17.04 1.54
C ALA A 135 -0.19 -18.29 2.44
N GLY A 136 -1.27 -19.07 2.45
CA GLY A 136 -1.50 -20.15 3.39
C GLY A 136 -2.79 -19.90 4.18
N ARG A 137 -3.56 -20.96 4.43
CA ARG A 137 -4.93 -20.86 4.98
C ARG A 137 -4.99 -20.26 6.40
N GLU A 138 -3.87 -20.29 7.12
CA GLU A 138 -3.72 -19.81 8.49
C GLU A 138 -2.87 -18.53 8.55
N ASP A 139 -2.50 -17.95 7.40
CA ASP A 139 -1.73 -16.71 7.36
C ASP A 139 -2.55 -15.54 7.95
N PRO A 140 -2.09 -14.92 9.05
CA PRO A 140 -2.88 -13.88 9.74
C PRO A 140 -3.18 -12.67 8.85
N ASP A 141 -2.21 -12.22 8.05
CA ASP A 141 -2.38 -11.05 7.20
C ASP A 141 -3.40 -11.29 6.07
N ALA A 142 -3.36 -12.46 5.45
CA ALA A 142 -4.30 -12.83 4.42
C ALA A 142 -5.71 -13.12 4.96
N LEU A 143 -5.82 -13.70 6.16
CA LEU A 143 -7.10 -13.85 6.86
C LEU A 143 -7.72 -12.48 7.18
N ASN A 144 -6.94 -11.58 7.80
CA ASN A 144 -7.37 -10.20 8.05
C ASN A 144 -7.80 -9.50 6.75
N PHE A 145 -7.01 -9.63 5.67
CA PHE A 145 -7.36 -9.02 4.40
C PHE A 145 -8.69 -9.55 3.84
N ARG A 146 -8.94 -10.86 3.90
CA ARG A 146 -10.21 -11.44 3.44
C ARG A 146 -11.38 -11.01 4.31
N ALA A 147 -11.21 -10.97 5.63
CA ALA A 147 -12.19 -10.43 6.57
C ALA A 147 -12.57 -8.98 6.22
N TYR A 148 -11.55 -8.17 5.95
CA TYR A 148 -11.73 -6.76 5.61
C TYR A 148 -12.44 -6.58 4.26
N VAL A 149 -12.08 -7.34 3.21
CA VAL A 149 -12.81 -7.30 1.93
C VAL A 149 -14.27 -7.71 2.12
N ARG A 150 -14.56 -8.78 2.88
CA ARG A 150 -15.93 -9.20 3.23
C ARG A 150 -16.73 -8.06 3.90
N ALA A 151 -16.10 -7.34 4.83
CA ALA A 151 -16.70 -6.20 5.51
C ALA A 151 -17.00 -5.05 4.53
N LEU A 152 -16.03 -4.68 3.69
CA LEU A 152 -16.18 -3.61 2.69
C LEU A 152 -17.33 -3.88 1.72
N VAL A 153 -17.50 -5.12 1.27
CA VAL A 153 -18.61 -5.50 0.36
C VAL A 153 -19.88 -5.94 1.10
N ARG A 154 -19.89 -5.90 2.44
CA ARG A 154 -21.00 -6.32 3.32
C ARG A 154 -21.53 -7.72 3.02
N ARG A 155 -20.62 -8.69 2.85
CA ARG A 155 -20.93 -10.10 2.58
C ARG A 155 -20.31 -10.98 3.65
N ASP A 156 -21.03 -12.03 4.04
CA ASP A 156 -20.54 -13.08 4.93
C ASP A 156 -19.93 -12.55 6.24
N LEU A 157 -20.55 -11.54 6.86
CA LEU A 157 -20.02 -10.86 8.04
C LEU A 157 -19.69 -11.79 9.23
N PRO A 158 -20.47 -12.85 9.53
CA PRO A 158 -20.07 -13.84 10.54
C PRO A 158 -18.75 -14.55 10.19
N ALA A 159 -18.57 -14.94 8.92
CA ALA A 159 -17.33 -15.56 8.47
C ALA A 159 -16.17 -14.55 8.41
N ALA A 160 -16.45 -13.26 8.19
CA ALA A 160 -15.46 -12.20 8.33
C ALA A 160 -14.97 -12.09 9.79
N LEU A 161 -15.90 -12.20 10.75
CA LEU A 161 -15.56 -12.21 12.18
C LEU A 161 -14.70 -13.44 12.54
N ASP A 162 -15.05 -14.62 12.03
CA ASP A 162 -14.26 -15.84 12.23
C ASP A 162 -12.82 -15.69 11.69
N ASP A 163 -12.67 -15.09 10.50
CA ASP A 163 -11.36 -14.86 9.87
C ASP A 163 -10.48 -13.91 10.70
N ILE A 164 -11.04 -12.79 11.17
CA ILE A 164 -10.25 -11.82 11.94
C ILE A 164 -9.92 -12.33 13.34
N ASP A 165 -10.81 -13.11 13.96
CA ASP A 165 -10.53 -13.76 15.24
C ASP A 165 -9.43 -14.82 15.08
N ALA A 166 -9.41 -15.57 13.97
CA ALA A 166 -8.31 -16.48 13.64
C ALA A 166 -6.99 -15.75 13.37
N ALA A 167 -7.02 -14.63 12.65
CA ALA A 167 -5.84 -13.80 12.41
C ALA A 167 -5.23 -13.27 13.71
N LEU A 168 -6.04 -12.76 14.62
CA LEU A 168 -5.61 -12.28 15.94
C LEU A 168 -5.04 -13.39 16.82
N ALA A 169 -5.58 -14.61 16.72
CA ALA A 169 -5.03 -15.77 17.43
C ALA A 169 -3.64 -16.19 16.90
N GLY A 170 -3.42 -16.08 15.58
CA GLY A 170 -2.16 -16.46 14.93
C GLY A 170 -1.04 -15.41 15.02
N SER A 171 -1.36 -14.12 15.19
CA SER A 171 -0.36 -13.04 15.16
C SER A 171 0.48 -12.90 16.44
N GLY A 172 0.11 -13.57 17.54
CA GLY A 172 0.81 -13.50 18.84
C GLY A 172 0.82 -12.12 19.52
N ALA A 173 0.35 -11.08 18.84
CA ALA A 173 0.19 -9.71 19.32
C ALA A 173 -0.99 -9.01 18.62
N SER A 174 -1.64 -8.09 19.34
CA SER A 174 -2.61 -7.15 18.78
C SER A 174 -1.92 -6.27 17.74
N THR A 175 -2.49 -6.20 16.53
CA THR A 175 -2.05 -5.29 15.47
C THR A 175 -3.15 -4.25 15.27
N PRO A 176 -2.86 -2.93 15.27
CA PRO A 176 -3.89 -1.89 15.13
C PRO A 176 -4.82 -2.09 13.93
N ALA A 177 -4.29 -2.56 12.79
CA ALA A 177 -5.07 -2.86 11.61
C ALA A 177 -6.05 -4.04 11.79
N PHE A 178 -5.70 -5.03 12.62
CA PHE A 178 -6.56 -6.17 12.89
C PHE A 178 -7.68 -5.79 13.86
N LEU A 179 -7.34 -4.98 14.87
CA LEU A 179 -8.34 -4.39 15.77
C LEU A 179 -9.32 -3.48 15.03
N ASP A 180 -8.83 -2.69 14.08
CA ASP A 180 -9.68 -1.86 13.22
C ASP A 180 -10.64 -2.70 12.38
N THR A 181 -10.12 -3.71 11.67
CA THR A 181 -10.94 -4.64 10.86
C THR A 181 -12.00 -5.32 11.72
N ARG A 182 -11.62 -5.81 12.91
CA ARG A 182 -12.55 -6.44 13.86
C ARG A 182 -13.61 -5.44 14.34
N GLY A 183 -13.20 -4.24 14.71
CA GLY A 183 -14.10 -3.17 15.12
C GLY A 183 -15.11 -2.81 14.04
N PHE A 184 -14.67 -2.70 12.79
CA PHE A 184 -15.55 -2.43 11.65
C PHE A 184 -16.56 -3.57 11.42
N ILE A 185 -16.12 -4.83 11.46
CA ILE A 185 -17.00 -6.00 11.34
C ILE A 185 -18.03 -6.04 12.48
N LEU A 186 -17.60 -5.79 13.72
CA LEU A 186 -18.50 -5.73 14.89
C LEU A 186 -19.55 -4.63 14.72
N HIS A 187 -19.17 -3.47 14.19
CA HIS A 187 -20.13 -2.40 13.89
C HIS A 187 -21.17 -2.87 12.85
N LEU A 188 -20.74 -3.53 11.78
CA LEU A 188 -21.64 -4.05 10.74
C LEU A 188 -22.54 -5.21 11.24
N LEU A 189 -22.19 -5.84 12.34
CA LEU A 189 -22.97 -6.87 13.04
C LEU A 189 -23.83 -6.31 14.18
N ASP A 190 -24.03 -4.99 14.23
CA ASP A 190 -24.78 -4.26 15.27
C ASP A 190 -24.21 -4.38 16.71
N ARG A 191 -22.96 -4.85 16.84
CA ARG A 191 -22.23 -4.95 18.12
C ARG A 191 -21.43 -3.66 18.39
N HIS A 192 -22.12 -2.54 18.39
CA HIS A 192 -21.49 -1.21 18.32
C HIS A 192 -20.61 -0.86 19.53
N GLN A 193 -20.97 -1.27 20.75
CA GLN A 193 -20.15 -0.97 21.92
C GLN A 193 -18.81 -1.72 21.85
N GLU A 194 -18.85 -3.01 21.51
CA GLU A 194 -17.63 -3.81 21.33
C GLU A 194 -16.79 -3.27 20.17
N ALA A 195 -17.43 -2.81 19.09
CA ALA A 195 -16.75 -2.13 17.98
C ALA A 195 -15.96 -0.90 18.46
N ILE A 196 -16.60 -0.01 19.22
CA ILE A 196 -15.97 1.19 19.77
C ILE A 196 -14.78 0.84 20.66
N ASP A 197 -14.90 -0.20 21.49
CA ASP A 197 -13.83 -0.64 22.38
C ASP A 197 -12.60 -1.12 21.58
N GLN A 198 -12.80 -1.91 20.53
CA GLN A 198 -11.70 -2.33 19.63
C GLN A 198 -11.06 -1.15 18.89
N LEU A 199 -11.88 -0.25 18.36
CA LEU A 199 -11.42 0.90 17.58
C LEU A 199 -10.66 1.90 18.47
N ASN A 200 -11.03 2.05 19.73
CA ASN A 200 -10.28 2.86 20.69
C ASN A 200 -8.86 2.33 20.91
N LEU A 201 -8.70 1.01 21.04
CA LEU A 201 -7.38 0.38 21.15
C LEU A 201 -6.55 0.61 19.89
N ALA A 202 -7.13 0.36 18.71
CA ALA A 202 -6.47 0.59 17.42
C ALA A 202 -6.00 2.04 17.26
N ILE A 203 -6.87 3.01 17.57
CA ILE A 203 -6.58 4.44 17.47
C ILE A 203 -5.49 4.85 18.47
N ASP A 204 -5.54 4.40 19.72
CA ASP A 204 -4.54 4.80 20.72
C ASP A 204 -3.13 4.26 20.40
N GLU A 205 -3.05 3.00 19.94
CA GLU A 205 -1.79 2.41 19.49
C GLU A 205 -1.21 3.15 18.28
N THR A 206 -2.05 3.44 17.28
CA THR A 206 -1.65 4.19 16.07
C THR A 206 -1.23 5.62 16.41
N GLN A 207 -1.97 6.31 17.27
CA GLN A 207 -1.60 7.66 17.75
C GLN A 207 -0.30 7.64 18.56
N THR A 208 -0.05 6.59 19.35
CA THR A 208 1.21 6.43 20.07
C THR A 208 2.38 6.24 19.11
N SER A 209 2.21 5.41 18.08
CA SER A 209 3.20 5.23 17.00
C SER A 209 3.45 6.55 16.27
N ARG A 210 2.40 7.31 15.95
CA ARG A 210 2.49 8.65 15.35
C ARG A 210 3.29 9.62 16.22
N ARG A 211 3.00 9.69 17.53
CA ARG A 211 3.71 10.56 18.49
C ARG A 211 5.18 10.18 18.60
N ARG A 212 5.49 8.88 18.64
CA ARG A 212 6.87 8.39 18.66
C ARG A 212 7.60 8.81 17.38
N LEU A 213 6.99 8.65 16.21
CA LEU A 213 7.59 9.07 14.95
C LEU A 213 7.82 10.60 14.92
N MET A 214 6.85 11.40 15.37
CA MET A 214 7.00 12.85 15.47
C MET A 214 8.10 13.29 16.43
N SER A 215 8.40 12.53 17.48
CA SER A 215 9.51 12.85 18.40
C SER A 215 10.89 12.75 17.75
N LEU A 216 10.99 12.09 16.59
CA LEU A 216 12.19 12.01 15.77
C LEU A 216 12.33 13.20 14.80
N ALA A 217 11.38 14.13 14.79
CA ALA A 217 11.45 15.34 13.97
C ALA A 217 12.76 16.12 14.26
N GLY A 218 13.43 16.53 13.19
CA GLY A 218 14.75 17.19 13.25
C GLY A 218 15.93 16.24 13.45
N ARG A 219 15.71 14.92 13.66
CA ARG A 219 16.76 13.89 13.73
C ARG A 219 16.80 12.97 12.51
N VAL A 220 15.73 12.96 11.72
CA VAL A 220 15.56 12.15 10.51
C VAL A 220 15.34 13.08 9.32
N ASP A 221 15.68 12.60 8.12
CA ASP A 221 15.35 13.28 6.87
C ASP A 221 13.85 13.65 6.80
N THR A 222 13.58 14.88 6.37
CA THR A 222 12.22 15.45 6.44
C THR A 222 11.27 14.76 5.47
N ASP A 223 11.77 14.36 4.30
CA ASP A 223 10.94 13.71 3.28
C ASP A 223 10.59 12.26 3.69
N HIS A 224 11.54 11.52 4.25
CA HIS A 224 11.28 10.20 4.84
C HIS A 224 10.26 10.26 5.99
N LEU A 225 10.41 11.26 6.86
CA LEU A 225 9.47 11.49 7.95
C LEU A 225 8.06 11.81 7.42
N ALA A 226 7.96 12.68 6.41
CA ALA A 226 6.68 13.02 5.79
C ALA A 226 6.01 11.81 5.14
N PHE A 227 6.76 10.96 4.43
CA PHE A 227 6.26 9.72 3.85
C PHE A 227 5.71 8.77 4.92
N ALA A 228 6.47 8.52 5.99
CA ALA A 228 6.06 7.61 7.05
C ALA A 228 4.84 8.14 7.82
N LEU A 229 4.79 9.45 8.09
CA LEU A 229 3.64 10.09 8.71
C LEU A 229 2.38 10.00 7.85
N ARG A 230 2.51 10.17 6.54
CA ARG A 230 1.38 10.04 5.61
C ARG A 230 0.73 8.66 5.72
N SER A 231 1.53 7.59 5.77
CA SER A 231 1.00 6.23 5.92
C SER A 231 0.21 6.09 7.23
N ILE A 232 0.78 6.55 8.35
CA ILE A 232 0.11 6.50 9.66
C ILE A 232 -1.16 7.36 9.67
N ASP A 233 -1.14 8.53 9.04
CA ASP A 233 -2.29 9.42 8.94
C ASP A 233 -3.42 8.79 8.10
N GLN A 234 -3.09 8.08 7.01
CA GLN A 234 -4.07 7.32 6.22
C GLN A 234 -4.72 6.20 7.06
N ASP A 235 -3.93 5.39 7.77
CA ASP A 235 -4.46 4.32 8.63
C ASP A 235 -5.34 4.90 9.75
N LEU A 236 -4.90 6.00 10.37
CA LEU A 236 -5.66 6.67 11.43
C LEU A 236 -6.96 7.28 10.90
N ALA A 237 -6.97 7.79 9.66
CA ALA A 237 -8.17 8.33 9.02
C ALA A 237 -9.26 7.27 8.89
N VAL A 238 -8.87 6.06 8.45
CA VAL A 238 -9.75 4.90 8.32
C VAL A 238 -10.32 4.47 9.67
N MET A 239 -9.46 4.33 10.68
CA MET A 239 -9.87 3.94 12.03
C MET A 239 -10.85 4.95 12.65
N LEU A 240 -10.59 6.24 12.48
CA LEU A 240 -11.48 7.30 12.92
C LEU A 240 -12.82 7.24 12.17
N HIS A 241 -12.80 6.99 10.86
CA HIS A 241 -14.04 6.80 10.11
C HIS A 241 -14.87 5.63 10.66
N HIS A 242 -14.28 4.46 10.86
CA HIS A 242 -14.96 3.30 11.44
C HIS A 242 -15.54 3.59 12.83
N ARG A 243 -14.78 4.27 13.71
CA ARG A 243 -15.29 4.65 15.04
C ARG A 243 -16.42 5.65 14.93
N GLY A 244 -16.33 6.61 14.01
CA GLY A 244 -17.40 7.56 13.74
C GLY A 244 -18.70 6.87 13.33
N LEU A 245 -18.62 5.84 12.48
CA LEU A 245 -19.79 5.03 12.10
C LEU A 245 -20.42 4.32 13.32
N ALA A 246 -19.59 3.69 14.15
CA ALA A 246 -20.05 2.99 15.35
C ALA A 246 -20.66 3.94 16.40
N CYS A 247 -20.01 5.08 16.66
CA CYS A 247 -20.51 6.11 17.57
C CYS A 247 -21.85 6.69 17.12
N ARG A 248 -22.01 6.96 15.82
CA ARG A 248 -23.27 7.46 15.26
C ARG A 248 -24.41 6.47 15.47
N ALA A 249 -24.15 5.18 15.32
CA ALA A 249 -25.16 4.13 15.46
C ALA A 249 -25.76 4.03 16.88
N ILE A 250 -25.01 4.44 17.91
CA ILE A 250 -25.48 4.48 19.31
C ILE A 250 -25.84 5.88 19.80
N GLY A 251 -25.94 6.87 18.90
CA GLY A 251 -26.36 8.24 19.23
C GLY A 251 -25.28 9.14 19.82
N LEU A 252 -24.00 8.75 19.77
CA LEU A 252 -22.86 9.59 20.15
C LEU A 252 -22.47 10.59 19.04
N GLU A 253 -23.44 11.41 18.62
CA GLU A 253 -23.34 12.28 17.45
C GLU A 253 -22.18 13.27 17.48
N ARG A 254 -21.83 13.78 18.67
CA ARG A 254 -20.69 14.71 18.83
C ARG A 254 -19.37 14.01 18.54
N GLN A 255 -19.19 12.80 19.08
CA GLN A 255 -17.99 12.01 18.89
C GLN A 255 -17.85 11.59 17.43
N ALA A 256 -18.95 11.10 16.85
CA ALA A 256 -18.98 10.68 15.45
C ALA A 256 -18.57 11.81 14.49
N ARG A 257 -19.12 13.01 14.70
CA ARG A 257 -18.78 14.20 13.89
C ARG A 257 -17.30 14.56 14.01
N GLN A 258 -16.75 14.57 15.22
CA GLN A 258 -15.33 14.87 15.45
C GLN A 258 -14.42 13.85 14.76
N ASP A 259 -14.80 12.57 14.80
CA ASP A 259 -14.05 11.50 14.16
C ASP A 259 -14.10 11.63 12.63
N PHE A 260 -15.26 11.89 12.03
CA PHE A 260 -15.39 12.13 10.59
C PHE A 260 -14.59 13.36 10.13
N GLU A 261 -14.68 14.49 10.82
CA GLU A 261 -13.90 15.69 10.50
C GLU A 261 -12.39 15.44 10.60
N SER A 262 -11.96 14.59 11.54
CA SER A 262 -10.56 14.23 11.69
C SER A 262 -10.10 13.27 10.59
N ALA A 263 -10.92 12.30 10.23
CA ALA A 263 -10.68 11.40 9.10
C ALA A 263 -10.57 12.16 7.77
N GLU A 264 -11.49 13.10 7.50
CA GLU A 264 -11.47 13.93 6.30
C GLU A 264 -10.20 14.79 6.23
N ARG A 265 -9.77 15.42 7.34
CA ARG A 265 -8.52 16.18 7.40
C ARG A 265 -7.28 15.33 7.14
N MET A 266 -7.34 14.04 7.48
CA MET A 266 -6.26 13.08 7.23
C MET A 266 -6.35 12.43 5.84
N GLY A 267 -7.36 12.79 5.04
CA GLY A 267 -7.48 12.38 3.64
C GLY A 267 -8.28 11.11 3.40
N TYR A 268 -9.16 10.71 4.34
CA TYR A 268 -10.11 9.61 4.11
C TYR A 268 -10.96 9.86 2.85
N ASP A 269 -10.94 8.91 1.91
CA ASP A 269 -11.76 8.92 0.70
C ASP A 269 -11.87 7.49 0.13
N ALA A 270 -12.98 6.82 0.43
CA ALA A 270 -13.22 5.45 -0.02
C ALA A 270 -13.24 5.32 -1.55
N THR A 271 -13.58 6.38 -2.29
CA THR A 271 -13.57 6.38 -3.76
C THR A 271 -12.14 6.38 -4.34
N ARG A 272 -11.16 6.75 -3.53
CA ARG A 272 -9.72 6.75 -3.87
C ARG A 272 -8.98 5.54 -3.32
N GLY A 273 -9.70 4.52 -2.82
CA GLY A 273 -9.10 3.33 -2.22
C GLY A 273 -8.56 3.57 -0.81
N ILE A 274 -8.93 4.67 -0.16
CA ILE A 274 -8.58 4.98 1.24
C ILE A 274 -9.82 4.66 2.07
N PHE A 275 -9.94 3.41 2.49
CA PHE A 275 -11.03 2.90 3.30
C PHE A 275 -10.50 2.08 4.45
#